data_AF-A0A4Y9IUH2-F1
#
_entry.id   AF-A0A4Y9IUH2-F1
#
_cell.length_a   1.000
_cell.length_b   1.000
_cell.length_c   1.000
_cell.angle_alpha   90.00
_cell.angle_beta   90.00
_cell.angle_gamma   90.00
#
_symmetry.space_group_name_H-M   'P 1'
#
loop_
_entity.id
_entity.type
_entity.pdbx_description
1 polymer ?
#
loop_
_entity_poly.entity_id
_entity_poly.type
_entity_poly.pdbx_seq_one_letter_code
_entity_poly.pdbx_strand_id
1 'polypeptide(L)'
;MSNESHSIFPGIKARKPQYVLGTENGTKRTSNVTEAKIVDAVSDIEDNVAIYLEKCVPVVLVRYAEAYSIDYYKDCSIAVCFRVNGHMLRMWRSDVDCDMAADIMCNFFRTASLPDMTGWHCQKIYPEQEEPETKLCVDGEDFRYFDMADVFCALENIIEGKSLWMLYDFIKGDGGYVNIRRRDNDAAPTAVYKVEYVRWTKPTPTGFRGVVSDDGLMRSWLWSLIDSERLPDPLDDWEEFDVNNHFERLMFRFLDEEKDER
;
A
#
# COMPACT_ATOMS: atom_id res chain seq x y z
N MET A 1 -12.51 -6.59 42.09
CA MET A 1 -11.24 -6.37 41.37
C MET A 1 -11.51 -6.74 39.93
N SER A 2 -11.64 -5.74 39.08
CA SER A 2 -12.12 -5.82 37.70
C SER A 2 -11.01 -6.25 36.75
N ASN A 3 -11.30 -7.25 35.92
CA ASN A 3 -10.50 -7.66 34.77
C ASN A 3 -10.51 -6.55 33.72
N GLU A 4 -9.37 -5.91 33.48
CA GLU A 4 -9.15 -5.11 32.27
C GLU A 4 -8.69 -6.03 31.14
N SER A 5 -9.65 -6.56 30.40
CA SER A 5 -9.40 -7.05 29.05
C SER A 5 -9.19 -5.85 28.13
N HIS A 6 -7.93 -5.53 27.80
CA HIS A 6 -7.59 -4.62 26.70
C HIS A 6 -8.07 -5.24 25.38
N SER A 7 -9.32 -4.94 25.05
CA SER A 7 -9.98 -5.30 23.80
C SER A 7 -9.54 -4.28 22.75
N ILE A 8 -8.44 -4.56 22.07
CA ILE A 8 -8.03 -3.81 20.88
C ILE A 8 -8.88 -4.36 19.71
N PHE A 9 -9.79 -3.51 19.23
CA PHE A 9 -10.73 -3.69 18.11
C PHE A 9 -12.05 -4.42 18.40
N PRO A 10 -13.10 -3.68 18.80
CA PRO A 10 -14.46 -4.04 18.43
C PRO A 10 -14.67 -3.70 16.95
N GLY A 11 -15.17 -4.68 16.19
CA GLY A 11 -15.59 -4.49 14.82
C GLY A 11 -16.66 -3.40 14.66
N ILE A 12 -16.54 -2.68 13.54
CA ILE A 12 -17.63 -2.01 12.82
C ILE A 12 -18.42 -0.97 13.64
N LYS A 13 -17.81 0.20 13.78
CA LYS A 13 -18.50 1.50 13.71
C LYS A 13 -17.74 2.33 12.69
N ALA A 14 -18.44 3.02 11.78
CA ALA A 14 -17.86 3.82 10.71
C ALA A 14 -16.61 4.57 11.22
N ARG A 15 -15.44 4.03 10.88
CA ARG A 15 -14.17 4.61 11.34
C ARG A 15 -14.13 6.00 10.71
N LYS A 16 -13.86 7.02 11.54
CA LYS A 16 -13.62 8.38 11.05
C LYS A 16 -12.72 8.30 9.81
N PRO A 17 -12.96 9.11 8.77
CA PRO A 17 -12.14 9.05 7.57
C PRO A 17 -10.67 9.18 7.96
N GLN A 18 -9.85 8.25 7.46
CA GLN A 18 -8.42 8.22 7.73
C GLN A 18 -7.70 8.97 6.63
N TYR A 19 -6.70 9.74 7.03
CA TYR A 19 -5.89 10.55 6.14
C TYR A 19 -4.42 10.38 6.43
N VAL A 20 -3.61 10.65 5.42
CA VAL A 20 -2.17 10.82 5.50
C VAL A 20 -1.85 12.24 5.06
N LEU A 21 -1.12 12.96 5.90
CA LEU A 21 -0.54 14.27 5.56
C LEU A 21 0.92 14.06 5.18
N GLY A 22 1.27 14.39 3.94
CA GLY A 22 2.64 14.48 3.46
C GLY A 22 3.14 15.92 3.49
N THR A 23 4.36 16.11 3.95
CA THR A 23 5.08 17.39 4.01
C THR A 23 6.49 17.21 3.45
N GLU A 24 7.27 18.29 3.36
CA GLU A 24 8.66 18.25 2.84
C GLU A 24 8.73 17.57 1.45
N ASN A 25 7.85 17.98 0.53
CA ASN A 25 7.72 17.40 -0.80
C ASN A 25 7.47 15.88 -0.79
N GLY A 26 6.78 15.40 0.25
CA GLY A 26 6.38 14.01 0.43
C GLY A 26 7.42 13.09 1.08
N THR A 27 8.58 13.60 1.50
CA THR A 27 9.59 12.81 2.24
C THR A 27 9.17 12.51 3.68
N LYS A 28 8.34 13.37 4.27
CA LYS A 28 7.81 13.21 5.61
C LYS A 28 6.30 13.00 5.56
N ARG A 29 5.80 12.02 6.32
CA ARG A 29 4.39 11.61 6.29
C ARG A 29 3.89 11.30 7.69
N THR A 30 2.61 11.54 7.94
CA THR A 30 1.96 11.14 9.20
C THR A 30 0.50 10.77 8.98
N SER A 31 0.06 9.67 9.60
CA SER A 31 -1.35 9.26 9.67
C SER A 31 -2.10 9.88 10.86
N ASN A 32 -1.37 10.49 11.79
CA ASN A 32 -1.94 11.22 12.93
C ASN A 32 -2.28 12.66 12.52
N VAL A 33 -3.19 12.81 11.57
CA VAL A 33 -3.58 14.11 10.98
C VAL A 33 -4.56 14.85 11.91
N THR A 34 -4.33 16.15 12.09
CA THR A 34 -5.24 17.07 12.77
C THR A 34 -5.36 18.35 11.94
N GLU A 35 -6.44 19.12 12.13
CA GLU A 35 -6.58 20.43 11.45
C GLU A 35 -5.41 21.36 11.78
N ALA A 36 -4.93 21.37 13.03
CA ALA A 36 -3.74 22.13 13.41
C ALA A 36 -2.52 21.75 12.56
N LYS A 37 -2.25 20.45 12.37
CA LYS A 37 -1.13 19.99 11.53
C LYS A 37 -1.30 20.37 10.05
N ILE A 38 -2.53 20.40 9.55
CA ILE A 38 -2.81 20.85 8.18
C ILE A 38 -2.49 22.34 8.06
N VAL A 39 -2.98 23.16 8.99
CA VAL A 39 -2.74 24.62 9.03
C VAL A 39 -1.24 24.91 9.17
N ASP A 40 -0.54 24.20 10.05
CA ASP A 40 0.91 24.35 10.23
C ASP A 40 1.65 24.01 8.94
N ALA A 41 1.32 22.87 8.30
CA ALA A 41 1.95 22.45 7.04
C ALA A 41 1.72 23.43 5.88
N VAL A 42 0.53 24.03 5.80
CA VAL A 42 0.20 25.08 4.82
C VAL A 42 0.94 26.38 5.12
N SER A 43 1.04 26.77 6.39
CA SER A 43 1.78 27.98 6.81
C SER A 43 3.28 27.85 6.51
N ASP A 44 3.82 26.65 6.64
CA ASP A 44 5.22 26.32 6.36
C ASP A 44 5.45 25.88 4.90
N ILE A 45 4.59 26.29 3.95
CA ILE A 45 4.67 25.80 2.56
C ILE A 45 5.99 26.16 1.85
N GLU A 46 6.62 27.28 2.23
CA GLU A 46 7.92 27.68 1.68
C GLU A 46 9.01 26.63 1.97
N ASP A 47 9.00 26.07 3.18
CA ASP A 47 9.93 25.01 3.59
C ASP A 47 9.49 23.64 3.05
N ASN A 48 8.17 23.39 3.06
CA ASN A 48 7.63 22.11 2.63
C ASN A 48 7.70 21.89 1.12
N VAL A 49 7.75 22.95 0.30
CA VAL A 49 7.69 22.94 -1.17
C VAL A 49 6.36 22.42 -1.75
N ALA A 50 5.88 21.28 -1.27
CA ALA A 50 4.59 20.70 -1.56
C ALA A 50 4.09 19.91 -0.34
N ILE A 51 2.79 19.96 -0.12
CA ILE A 51 2.08 19.15 0.87
C ILE A 51 0.93 18.44 0.18
N TYR A 52 0.53 17.28 0.72
CA TYR A 52 -0.67 16.60 0.26
C TYR A 52 -1.44 16.02 1.44
N LEU A 53 -2.76 16.06 1.33
CA LEU A 53 -3.69 15.41 2.23
C LEU A 53 -4.40 14.29 1.47
N GLU A 54 -3.90 13.07 1.65
CA GLU A 54 -4.46 11.88 1.02
C GLU A 54 -5.46 11.22 1.95
N LYS A 55 -6.60 10.79 1.40
CA LYS A 55 -7.60 10.00 2.11
C LYS A 55 -7.34 8.53 1.85
N CYS A 56 -7.13 7.75 2.91
CA CYS A 56 -6.74 6.33 2.77
C CYS A 56 -7.79 5.49 2.03
N VAL A 57 -9.06 5.88 2.12
CA VAL A 57 -10.15 5.32 1.30
C VAL A 57 -10.63 6.45 0.39
N PRO A 58 -10.40 6.41 -0.94
CA PRO A 58 -10.79 7.48 -1.84
C PRO A 58 -12.29 7.86 -1.76
N VAL A 59 -12.61 9.09 -2.13
CA VAL A 59 -14.00 9.55 -2.30
C VAL A 59 -14.51 9.06 -3.64
N VAL A 60 -15.40 8.07 -3.61
CA VAL A 60 -16.04 7.54 -4.81
C VAL A 60 -17.05 8.55 -5.34
N LEU A 61 -16.84 9.05 -6.55
CA LEU A 61 -17.72 10.01 -7.22
C LEU A 61 -18.74 9.28 -8.09
N VAL A 62 -18.24 8.35 -8.90
CA VAL A 62 -19.00 7.40 -9.73
C VAL A 62 -18.21 6.10 -9.82
N ARG A 63 -18.79 5.05 -10.42
CA ARG A 63 -18.22 3.69 -10.49
C ARG A 63 -16.75 3.62 -10.95
N TYR A 64 -16.32 4.55 -11.79
CA TYR A 64 -14.99 4.55 -12.41
C TYR A 64 -14.19 5.82 -12.10
N ALA A 65 -14.63 6.64 -11.15
CA ALA A 65 -13.94 7.88 -10.78
C ALA A 65 -13.95 8.07 -9.26
N GLU A 66 -12.76 8.25 -8.72
CA GLU A 66 -12.53 8.50 -7.30
C GLU A 66 -11.50 9.60 -7.09
N ALA A 67 -11.68 10.41 -6.05
CA ALA A 67 -10.72 11.42 -5.62
C ALA A 67 -9.95 10.90 -4.40
N TYR A 68 -8.62 10.99 -4.42
CA TYR A 68 -7.78 10.39 -3.38
C TYR A 68 -6.96 11.40 -2.59
N SER A 69 -6.59 12.56 -3.15
CA SER A 69 -5.84 13.59 -2.41
C SER A 69 -6.21 15.02 -2.80
N ILE A 70 -5.88 15.96 -1.90
CA ILE A 70 -5.76 17.38 -2.19
C ILE A 70 -4.32 17.80 -1.91
N ASP A 71 -3.68 18.43 -2.88
CA ASP A 71 -2.27 18.80 -2.87
C ASP A 71 -2.16 20.32 -2.93
N TYR A 72 -1.22 20.91 -2.18
CA TYR A 72 -0.93 22.35 -2.19
C TYR A 72 0.57 22.57 -2.35
N TYR A 73 0.94 23.56 -3.16
CA TYR A 73 2.31 23.79 -3.61
C TYR A 73 2.77 25.21 -3.29
N LYS A 74 4.08 25.39 -3.13
CA LYS A 74 4.69 26.71 -2.83
C LYS A 74 4.45 27.79 -3.88
N ASP A 75 4.05 27.43 -5.10
CA ASP A 75 3.67 28.38 -6.14
C ASP A 75 2.20 28.86 -5.99
N CYS A 76 1.60 28.61 -4.83
CA CYS A 76 0.20 28.92 -4.51
C CYS A 76 -0.80 28.22 -5.42
N SER A 77 -0.43 27.09 -6.01
CA SER A 77 -1.36 26.21 -6.71
C SER A 77 -1.94 25.16 -5.76
N ILE A 78 -3.20 24.82 -5.99
CA ILE A 78 -3.89 23.73 -5.29
C ILE A 78 -4.46 22.76 -6.33
N ALA A 79 -4.40 21.47 -6.02
CA ALA A 79 -4.89 20.40 -6.88
C ALA A 79 -5.75 19.40 -6.10
N VAL A 80 -6.77 18.87 -6.76
CA VAL A 80 -7.48 17.66 -6.33
C VAL A 80 -7.10 16.55 -7.30
N CYS A 81 -6.67 15.41 -6.77
CA CYS A 81 -6.15 14.31 -7.56
C CYS A 81 -7.15 13.14 -7.62
N PHE A 82 -7.30 12.57 -8.81
CA PHE A 82 -8.31 11.58 -9.15
C PHE A 82 -7.71 10.36 -9.85
N ARG A 83 -8.37 9.22 -9.65
CA ARG A 83 -8.23 8.04 -10.50
C ARG A 83 -9.52 7.88 -11.30
N VAL A 84 -9.42 7.96 -12.63
CA VAL A 84 -10.55 7.86 -13.56
C VAL A 84 -10.25 6.85 -14.64
N ASN A 85 -11.00 5.74 -14.69
CA ASN A 85 -10.77 4.62 -15.62
C ASN A 85 -9.29 4.16 -15.64
N GLY A 86 -8.65 4.06 -14.46
CA GLY A 86 -7.24 3.69 -14.35
C GLY A 86 -6.23 4.78 -14.74
N HIS A 87 -6.69 5.97 -15.15
CA HIS A 87 -5.83 7.12 -15.39
C HIS A 87 -5.77 8.05 -14.18
N MET A 88 -4.58 8.59 -13.92
CA MET A 88 -4.38 9.60 -12.89
C MET A 88 -4.62 11.00 -13.49
N LEU A 89 -5.47 11.79 -12.85
CA LEU A 89 -5.83 13.14 -13.27
C LEU A 89 -5.68 14.09 -12.08
N ARG A 90 -5.41 15.36 -12.34
CA ARG A 90 -5.65 16.43 -11.36
C ARG A 90 -6.49 17.54 -11.94
N MET A 91 -7.39 18.05 -11.11
CA MET A 91 -8.02 19.35 -11.30
C MET A 91 -7.23 20.33 -10.45
N TRP A 92 -6.72 21.42 -11.03
CA TRP A 92 -5.90 22.38 -10.30
C TRP A 92 -6.19 23.82 -10.69
N ARG A 93 -5.85 24.75 -9.80
CA ARG A 93 -5.84 26.19 -10.09
C ARG A 93 -4.68 26.88 -9.36
N SER A 94 -4.23 28.01 -9.88
CA SER A 94 -3.28 28.91 -9.24
C SER A 94 -3.98 29.90 -8.30
N ASP A 95 -3.18 30.79 -7.71
CA ASP A 95 -3.65 31.98 -6.97
C ASP A 95 -4.53 31.63 -5.77
N VAL A 96 -4.15 30.58 -5.03
CA VAL A 96 -4.78 30.19 -3.76
C VAL A 96 -3.85 30.55 -2.63
N ASP A 97 -4.25 31.51 -1.79
CA ASP A 97 -3.50 31.85 -0.60
C ASP A 97 -3.58 30.76 0.48
N CYS A 98 -2.70 30.86 1.48
CA CYS A 98 -2.58 29.88 2.55
C CYS A 98 -3.87 29.73 3.37
N ASP A 99 -4.61 30.81 3.63
CA ASP A 99 -5.86 30.75 4.39
C ASP A 99 -6.91 29.93 3.63
N MET A 100 -7.07 30.22 2.34
CA MET A 100 -8.00 29.49 1.48
C MET A 100 -7.58 28.03 1.27
N ALA A 101 -6.28 27.76 1.12
CA ALA A 101 -5.77 26.40 1.02
C ALA A 101 -6.04 25.59 2.29
N ALA A 102 -5.77 26.17 3.46
CA ALA A 102 -6.05 25.57 4.76
C ALA A 102 -7.55 25.29 4.94
N ASP A 103 -8.42 26.22 4.57
CA ASP A 103 -9.88 26.04 4.61
C ASP A 103 -10.35 24.88 3.74
N ILE A 104 -9.85 24.79 2.50
CA ILE A 104 -10.19 23.70 1.57
C ILE A 104 -9.75 22.35 2.14
N MET A 105 -8.49 22.25 2.59
CA MET A 105 -7.91 20.99 3.09
C MET A 105 -8.54 20.57 4.42
N CYS A 106 -8.80 21.49 5.34
CA CYS A 106 -9.51 21.20 6.60
C CYS A 106 -10.98 20.82 6.36
N ASN A 107 -11.66 21.45 5.39
CA ASN A 107 -13.02 21.04 5.02
C ASN A 107 -13.04 19.63 4.44
N PHE A 108 -12.08 19.29 3.57
CA PHE A 108 -11.91 17.93 3.06
C PHE A 108 -11.64 16.94 4.19
N PHE A 109 -10.71 17.25 5.10
CA PHE A 109 -10.42 16.42 6.28
C PHE A 109 -11.69 16.12 7.10
N ARG A 110 -12.48 17.15 7.42
CA ARG A 110 -13.69 17.01 8.25
C ARG A 110 -14.81 16.23 7.58
N THR A 111 -15.03 16.46 6.28
CA THR A 111 -16.28 16.06 5.62
C THR A 111 -16.10 15.07 4.47
N ALA A 112 -14.87 14.84 4.03
CA ALA A 112 -14.54 14.18 2.77
C ALA A 112 -15.20 14.83 1.53
N SER A 113 -15.65 16.08 1.64
CA SER A 113 -16.25 16.83 0.53
C SER A 113 -15.15 17.51 -0.29
N LEU A 114 -15.26 17.41 -1.61
CA LEU A 114 -14.37 18.08 -2.55
C LEU A 114 -14.78 19.55 -2.72
N PRO A 115 -13.82 20.46 -3.00
CA PRO A 115 -14.14 21.85 -3.34
C PRO A 115 -14.93 21.94 -4.66
N ASP A 116 -15.62 23.06 -4.86
CA ASP A 116 -16.15 23.40 -6.18
C ASP A 116 -14.98 23.67 -7.13
N MET A 117 -14.83 22.79 -8.11
CA MET A 117 -13.76 22.83 -9.10
C MET A 117 -14.21 23.46 -10.43
N THR A 118 -15.35 24.14 -10.46
CA THR A 118 -15.82 24.88 -11.63
C THR A 118 -14.75 25.88 -12.06
N GLY A 119 -14.30 25.78 -13.32
CA GLY A 119 -13.27 26.66 -13.88
C GLY A 119 -11.82 26.27 -13.57
N TRP A 120 -11.58 25.15 -12.86
CA TRP A 120 -10.22 24.65 -12.64
C TRP A 120 -9.69 23.96 -13.90
N HIS A 121 -8.36 23.90 -14.02
CA HIS A 121 -7.67 23.23 -15.11
C HIS A 121 -7.59 21.72 -14.88
N CYS A 122 -7.94 20.93 -15.89
CA CYS A 122 -7.77 19.49 -15.86
C CYS A 122 -6.45 19.09 -16.55
N GLN A 123 -5.66 18.25 -15.88
CA GLN A 123 -4.40 17.74 -16.40
C GLN A 123 -4.32 16.23 -16.19
N LYS A 124 -3.90 15.49 -17.23
CA LYS A 124 -3.47 14.09 -17.08
C LYS A 124 -2.13 14.06 -16.37
N ILE A 125 -2.08 13.33 -15.25
CA ILE A 125 -0.84 12.99 -14.59
C ILE A 125 -0.39 11.67 -15.22
N TYR A 126 0.71 11.72 -15.95
CA TYR A 126 1.43 10.49 -16.21
C TYR A 126 2.12 10.15 -14.89
N PRO A 127 1.99 8.92 -14.35
CA PRO A 127 2.87 8.52 -13.28
C PRO A 127 4.29 8.84 -13.77
N GLU A 128 5.01 9.69 -13.05
CA GLU A 128 6.46 9.61 -13.08
C GLU A 128 6.78 8.14 -12.91
N GLN A 129 7.64 7.57 -13.78
CA GLN A 129 8.00 6.15 -13.73
C GLN A 129 8.07 5.77 -12.26
N GLU A 130 7.08 5.01 -11.77
CA GLU A 130 7.01 4.71 -10.33
C GLU A 130 8.38 4.16 -10.01
N GLU A 131 9.15 4.91 -9.21
CA GLU A 131 10.39 4.34 -8.72
C GLU A 131 9.98 3.02 -8.08
N PRO A 132 10.69 1.92 -8.37
CA PRO A 132 10.30 0.64 -7.82
C PRO A 132 10.20 0.80 -6.29
N GLU A 133 8.98 0.69 -5.78
CA GLU A 133 8.65 0.79 -4.37
C GLU A 133 8.32 -0.60 -3.83
N THR A 134 8.61 -0.82 -2.55
CA THR A 134 8.14 -2.02 -1.85
C THR A 134 6.62 -1.99 -1.74
N LYS A 135 5.96 -3.12 -1.99
CA LYS A 135 4.50 -3.25 -1.91
C LYS A 135 4.13 -4.37 -0.95
N LEU A 136 3.08 -4.18 -0.17
CA LEU A 136 2.51 -5.20 0.70
C LEU A 136 1.03 -5.33 0.35
N CYS A 137 0.59 -6.53 0.03
CA CYS A 137 -0.81 -6.87 -0.16
C CYS A 137 -1.20 -7.94 0.86
N VAL A 138 -2.32 -7.77 1.56
CA VAL A 138 -2.84 -8.76 2.52
C VAL A 138 -4.29 -9.04 2.16
N ASP A 139 -4.61 -10.30 1.91
CA ASP A 139 -5.95 -10.75 1.52
C ASP A 139 -6.59 -9.98 0.34
N GLY A 140 -5.75 -9.42 -0.55
CA GLY A 140 -6.16 -8.65 -1.72
C GLY A 140 -6.29 -7.14 -1.48
N GLU A 141 -5.99 -6.66 -0.28
CA GLU A 141 -5.90 -5.24 0.04
C GLU A 141 -4.45 -4.76 -0.05
N ASP A 142 -4.18 -3.78 -0.91
CA ASP A 142 -2.86 -3.18 -1.08
C ASP A 142 -2.60 -2.12 0.00
N PHE A 143 -1.53 -2.32 0.77
CA PHE A 143 -1.02 -1.41 1.77
C PHE A 143 -0.01 -0.47 1.12
N ARG A 144 -0.47 0.75 0.83
CA ARG A 144 0.35 1.79 0.20
C ARG A 144 1.44 2.34 1.13
N TYR A 145 1.17 2.34 2.43
CA TYR A 145 2.06 2.90 3.45
C TYR A 145 2.22 1.89 4.57
N PHE A 146 3.38 1.26 4.62
CA PHE A 146 3.70 0.24 5.60
C PHE A 146 5.19 0.29 5.92
N ASP A 147 5.56 -0.21 7.09
CA ASP A 147 6.94 -0.47 7.46
C ASP A 147 7.19 -1.96 7.69
N MET A 148 8.41 -2.28 8.14
CA MET A 148 8.82 -3.65 8.38
C MET A 148 8.00 -4.35 9.48
N ALA A 149 7.52 -3.60 10.47
CA ALA A 149 6.65 -4.14 11.51
C ALA A 149 5.28 -4.51 10.96
N ASP A 150 4.77 -3.77 9.96
CA ASP A 150 3.52 -4.09 9.28
C ASP A 150 3.62 -5.39 8.47
N VAL A 151 4.74 -5.63 7.78
CA VAL A 151 5.00 -6.91 7.08
C VAL A 151 4.99 -8.08 8.07
N PHE A 152 5.59 -7.90 9.24
CA PHE A 152 5.55 -8.88 10.32
C PHE A 152 4.16 -9.11 10.90
N CYS A 153 3.41 -8.02 11.11
CA CYS A 153 2.03 -8.08 11.57
C CYS A 153 1.15 -8.87 10.59
N ALA A 154 1.38 -8.72 9.28
CA ALA A 154 0.70 -9.53 8.26
C ALA A 154 1.00 -11.03 8.42
N LEU A 155 2.25 -11.41 8.66
CA LEU A 155 2.61 -12.80 8.96
C LEU A 155 1.92 -13.31 10.24
N GLU A 156 1.94 -12.53 11.33
CA GLU A 156 1.28 -12.93 12.58
C GLU A 156 -0.23 -13.11 12.39
N ASN A 157 -0.89 -12.24 11.62
CA ASN A 157 -2.31 -12.40 11.28
C ASN A 157 -2.57 -13.70 10.51
N ILE A 158 -1.66 -14.12 9.63
CA ILE A 158 -1.76 -15.41 8.94
C ILE A 158 -1.58 -16.58 9.91
N ILE A 159 -0.61 -16.52 10.83
CA ILE A 159 -0.36 -17.55 11.85
C ILE A 159 -1.57 -17.69 12.80
N GLU A 160 -2.13 -16.56 13.24
CA GLU A 160 -3.31 -16.51 14.11
C GLU A 160 -4.62 -16.86 13.38
N GLY A 161 -4.60 -16.95 12.04
CA GLY A 161 -5.77 -17.31 11.23
C GLY A 161 -6.75 -16.16 11.00
N LYS A 162 -6.29 -14.92 11.20
CA LYS A 162 -7.03 -13.69 10.88
C LYS A 162 -6.94 -13.32 9.41
N SER A 163 -5.86 -13.74 8.74
CA SER A 163 -5.61 -13.54 7.33
C SER A 163 -5.28 -14.85 6.61
N LEU A 164 -5.56 -14.93 5.32
CA LEU A 164 -5.32 -16.11 4.50
C LEU A 164 -3.98 -16.02 3.78
N TRP A 165 -3.60 -14.85 3.29
CA TRP A 165 -2.34 -14.68 2.57
C TRP A 165 -1.81 -13.25 2.58
N MET A 166 -0.51 -13.14 2.30
CA MET A 166 0.17 -11.87 2.03
C MET A 166 1.10 -12.01 0.82
N LEU A 167 1.29 -10.91 0.10
CA LEU A 167 2.33 -10.73 -0.90
C LEU A 167 3.16 -9.50 -0.51
N TYR A 168 4.45 -9.70 -0.32
CA TYR A 168 5.41 -8.64 -0.04
C TYR A 168 6.40 -8.54 -1.19
N ASP A 169 6.28 -7.49 -2.00
CA ASP A 169 7.23 -7.12 -3.05
C ASP A 169 8.31 -6.23 -2.46
N PHE A 170 9.56 -6.64 -2.61
CA PHE A 170 10.72 -5.91 -2.09
C PHE A 170 11.67 -5.47 -3.20
N ILE A 171 12.37 -4.37 -2.96
CA ILE A 171 13.29 -3.74 -3.93
C ILE A 171 14.76 -3.92 -3.56
N LYS A 172 15.04 -4.60 -2.44
CA LYS A 172 16.40 -4.87 -1.96
C LYS A 172 17.17 -5.74 -2.96
N GLY A 173 18.37 -5.31 -3.34
CA GLY A 173 19.15 -5.97 -4.39
C GLY A 173 18.55 -5.70 -5.78
N ASP A 174 18.34 -6.75 -6.57
CA ASP A 174 17.57 -6.67 -7.83
C ASP A 174 16.04 -6.75 -7.59
N GLY A 175 15.62 -6.86 -6.32
CA GLY A 175 14.22 -7.01 -5.92
C GLY A 175 13.70 -8.45 -5.99
N GLY A 176 12.43 -8.61 -5.67
CA GLY A 176 11.76 -9.91 -5.61
C GLY A 176 10.43 -9.82 -4.90
N TYR A 177 9.86 -10.98 -4.57
CA TYR A 177 8.66 -11.04 -3.75
C TYR A 177 8.63 -12.26 -2.85
N VAL A 178 7.83 -12.15 -1.79
CA VAL A 178 7.44 -13.25 -0.92
C VAL A 178 5.93 -13.34 -0.89
N ASN A 179 5.39 -14.50 -1.25
CA ASN A 179 4.00 -14.83 -1.07
C ASN A 179 3.89 -15.91 0.01
N ILE A 180 3.15 -15.62 1.07
CA ILE A 180 2.87 -16.57 2.15
C ILE A 180 1.36 -16.77 2.21
N ARG A 181 0.94 -18.03 2.13
CA ARG A 181 -0.47 -18.41 2.17
C ARG A 181 -0.72 -19.51 3.18
N ARG A 182 -1.66 -19.30 4.09
CA ARG A 182 -2.19 -20.35 4.95
C ARG A 182 -2.92 -21.39 4.10
N ARG A 183 -2.62 -22.66 4.33
CA ARG A 183 -3.38 -23.78 3.80
C ARG A 183 -4.55 -24.03 4.72
N ASP A 184 -5.75 -23.82 4.21
CA ASP A 184 -6.96 -24.28 4.89
C ASP A 184 -6.98 -25.81 4.86
N ASN A 185 -6.63 -26.42 5.99
CA ASN A 185 -6.85 -27.83 6.23
C ASN A 185 -7.74 -27.91 7.48
N ASP A 186 -9.06 -28.05 7.27
CA ASP A 186 -10.07 -28.16 8.33
C ASP A 186 -9.85 -29.34 9.31
N ALA A 187 -8.89 -30.23 9.01
CA ALA A 187 -8.63 -31.47 9.75
C ALA A 187 -7.24 -31.56 10.41
N ALA A 188 -6.31 -30.63 10.14
CA ALA A 188 -4.96 -30.69 10.71
C ALA A 188 -4.86 -29.81 11.97
N PRO A 189 -4.33 -30.30 13.10
CA PRO A 189 -4.20 -29.52 14.33
C PRO A 189 -3.15 -28.41 14.23
N THR A 190 -2.31 -28.43 13.20
CA THR A 190 -1.22 -27.47 12.98
C THR A 190 -1.46 -26.74 11.67
N ALA A 191 -1.40 -25.42 11.71
CA ALA A 191 -1.44 -24.60 10.52
C ALA A 191 -0.23 -24.90 9.63
N VAL A 192 -0.44 -24.85 8.32
CA VAL A 192 0.58 -25.11 7.32
C VAL A 192 0.59 -23.96 6.34
N TYR A 193 1.77 -23.44 6.01
CA TYR A 193 1.94 -22.27 5.16
C TYR A 193 2.64 -22.69 3.88
N LYS A 194 2.06 -22.32 2.74
CA LYS A 194 2.74 -22.36 1.45
C LYS A 194 3.49 -21.07 1.28
N VAL A 195 4.77 -21.17 0.96
CA VAL A 195 5.62 -20.02 0.69
C VAL A 195 6.13 -20.10 -0.73
N GLU A 196 6.13 -18.96 -1.40
CA GLU A 196 6.81 -18.75 -2.66
C GLU A 196 7.71 -17.52 -2.50
N TYR A 197 8.97 -17.68 -2.87
CA TYR A 197 9.97 -16.65 -2.75
C TYR A 197 10.72 -16.52 -4.07
N VAL A 198 10.74 -15.33 -4.63
CA VAL A 198 11.44 -15.04 -5.88
C VAL A 198 12.43 -13.91 -5.67
N ARG A 199 13.59 -14.04 -6.30
CA ARG A 199 14.59 -12.99 -6.44
C ARG A 199 14.79 -12.70 -7.92
N TRP A 200 14.72 -11.43 -8.32
CA TRP A 200 14.93 -11.00 -9.71
C TRP A 200 16.42 -10.91 -10.10
N THR A 201 17.27 -11.69 -9.42
CA THR A 201 18.73 -11.69 -9.58
C THR A 201 19.15 -11.83 -11.04
N LYS A 202 20.20 -11.10 -11.44
CA LYS A 202 20.81 -11.25 -12.77
C LYS A 202 21.91 -12.33 -12.76
N PRO A 203 22.10 -13.08 -13.87
CA PRO A 203 21.39 -12.98 -15.15
C PRO A 203 20.03 -13.70 -15.18
N THR A 204 19.77 -14.59 -14.22
CA THR A 204 18.56 -15.42 -14.21
C THR A 204 17.87 -15.30 -12.84
N PRO A 205 16.56 -14.98 -12.80
CA PRO A 205 15.81 -14.94 -11.55
C PRO A 205 15.76 -16.33 -10.91
N THR A 206 15.72 -16.38 -9.59
CA THR A 206 15.65 -17.62 -8.81
C THR A 206 14.35 -17.65 -8.02
N GLY A 207 13.64 -18.77 -8.05
CA GLY A 207 12.38 -18.97 -7.36
C GLY A 207 12.42 -20.22 -6.50
N PHE A 208 11.84 -20.14 -5.31
CA PHE A 208 11.72 -21.27 -4.39
C PHE A 208 10.28 -21.39 -3.90
N ARG A 209 9.83 -22.63 -3.70
CA ARG A 209 8.54 -22.95 -3.08
C ARG A 209 8.73 -23.93 -1.96
N GLY A 210 7.97 -23.73 -0.90
CA GLY A 210 8.04 -24.60 0.25
C GLY A 210 6.75 -24.68 1.03
N VAL A 211 6.73 -25.66 1.92
CA VAL A 211 5.67 -25.83 2.90
C VAL A 211 6.30 -25.78 4.28
N VAL A 212 5.84 -24.87 5.13
CA VAL A 212 6.36 -24.67 6.48
C VAL A 212 5.22 -24.86 7.47
N SER A 213 5.46 -25.58 8.56
CA SER A 213 4.52 -25.74 9.68
C SER A 213 5.07 -25.20 11.01
N ASP A 214 6.34 -24.80 11.04
CA ASP A 214 6.98 -24.21 12.20
C ASP A 214 6.88 -22.68 12.12
N ASP A 215 6.06 -22.10 12.99
CA ASP A 215 5.84 -20.66 13.04
C ASP A 215 7.13 -19.89 13.41
N GLY A 216 8.00 -20.47 14.26
CA GLY A 216 9.25 -19.85 14.68
C GLY A 216 10.27 -19.78 13.53
N LEU A 217 10.34 -20.84 12.73
CA LEU A 217 11.15 -20.88 11.52
C LEU A 217 10.67 -19.83 10.50
N MET A 218 9.36 -19.71 10.30
CA MET A 218 8.78 -18.69 9.41
C MET A 218 9.12 -17.27 9.86
N ARG A 219 8.95 -16.97 11.15
CA ARG A 219 9.31 -15.67 11.74
C ARG A 219 10.78 -15.34 11.55
N SER A 220 11.68 -16.28 11.88
CA SER A 220 13.12 -16.08 11.75
C SER A 220 13.55 -15.87 10.29
N TRP A 221 12.94 -16.62 9.37
CA TRP A 221 13.24 -16.49 7.94
C TRP A 221 12.78 -15.15 7.37
N LEU A 222 11.54 -14.73 7.66
CA LEU A 222 11.04 -13.42 7.24
C LEU A 222 11.83 -12.27 7.90
N TRP A 223 12.31 -12.45 9.14
CA TRP A 223 13.12 -11.44 9.84
C TRP A 223 14.43 -11.20 9.12
N SER A 224 15.04 -12.29 8.66
CA SER A 224 16.28 -12.24 7.89
C SER A 224 16.11 -11.51 6.56
N LEU A 225 14.94 -11.57 5.92
CA LEU A 225 14.62 -10.79 4.71
C LEU A 225 14.64 -9.29 4.97
N ILE A 226 14.03 -8.92 6.09
CA ILE A 226 13.69 -7.56 6.46
C ILE A 226 14.88 -6.80 7.08
N ASP A 227 15.60 -7.41 8.00
CA ASP A 227 16.57 -6.73 8.89
C ASP A 227 18.04 -6.92 8.47
N SER A 228 18.34 -7.94 7.65
CA SER A 228 19.72 -8.23 7.23
C SER A 228 20.20 -7.27 6.12
N GLU A 229 21.50 -7.10 5.91
CA GLU A 229 22.01 -6.49 4.66
C GLU A 229 21.89 -7.45 3.46
N ARG A 230 21.74 -8.75 3.74
CA ARG A 230 21.66 -9.81 2.72
C ARG A 230 20.24 -10.36 2.62
N LEU A 231 19.89 -10.91 1.47
CA LEU A 231 18.64 -11.65 1.31
C LEU A 231 18.81 -13.05 1.91
N PRO A 232 17.82 -13.60 2.63
CA PRO A 232 17.92 -14.93 3.23
C PRO A 232 18.02 -15.98 2.14
N ASP A 233 18.73 -17.04 2.48
CA ASP A 233 18.72 -18.27 1.70
C ASP A 233 17.34 -18.95 1.84
N PRO A 234 16.91 -19.71 0.81
CA PRO A 234 15.77 -20.59 0.95
C PRO A 234 16.02 -21.61 2.06
N LEU A 235 14.94 -22.10 2.68
CA LEU A 235 15.06 -23.21 3.62
C LEU A 235 15.42 -24.50 2.85
N ASP A 236 16.17 -25.40 3.50
CA ASP A 236 16.75 -26.60 2.87
C ASP A 236 15.71 -27.49 2.14
N ASP A 237 14.47 -27.52 2.63
CA ASP A 237 13.38 -28.33 2.08
C ASP A 237 12.58 -27.61 0.98
N TRP A 238 13.00 -26.42 0.54
CA TRP A 238 12.30 -25.67 -0.51
C TRP A 238 12.76 -26.09 -1.90
N GLU A 239 11.80 -26.33 -2.78
CA GLU A 239 12.05 -26.70 -4.16
C GLU A 239 12.31 -25.46 -5.01
N GLU A 240 13.43 -25.45 -5.73
CA GLU A 240 13.73 -24.44 -6.74
C GLU A 240 12.81 -24.61 -7.96
N PHE A 241 12.38 -23.51 -8.57
CA PHE A 241 11.63 -23.51 -9.82
C PHE A 241 12.13 -22.46 -10.81
N ASP A 242 11.96 -22.76 -12.11
CA ASP A 242 12.26 -21.82 -13.19
C ASP A 242 11.21 -20.70 -13.20
N VAL A 243 11.64 -19.51 -12.76
CA VAL A 243 10.80 -18.32 -12.65
C VAL A 243 10.29 -17.86 -14.02
N ASN A 244 11.15 -17.85 -15.04
CA ASN A 244 10.77 -17.40 -16.38
C ASN A 244 9.72 -18.35 -16.95
N ASN A 245 9.96 -19.66 -16.88
CA ASN A 245 9.00 -20.65 -17.35
C ASN A 245 7.65 -20.57 -16.60
N HIS A 246 7.70 -20.31 -15.29
CA HIS A 246 6.51 -20.16 -14.47
C HIS A 246 5.64 -18.98 -14.93
N PHE A 247 6.23 -17.81 -15.09
CA PHE A 247 5.51 -16.61 -15.52
C PHE A 247 5.08 -16.66 -16.99
N GLU A 248 5.88 -17.24 -17.88
CA GLU A 248 5.47 -17.51 -19.27
C GLU A 248 4.19 -18.37 -19.30
N ARG A 249 4.15 -19.46 -18.51
CA ARG A 249 2.97 -20.32 -18.42
C ARG A 249 1.74 -19.63 -17.83
N LEU A 250 1.92 -18.72 -16.88
CA LEU A 250 0.82 -17.91 -16.34
C LEU A 250 0.26 -16.99 -17.42
N MET A 251 1.11 -16.28 -18.16
CA MET A 251 0.70 -15.42 -19.26
C MET A 251 -0.11 -16.19 -20.32
N PHE A 252 0.32 -17.40 -20.71
CA PHE A 252 -0.44 -18.22 -21.66
C PHE A 252 -1.83 -18.62 -21.15
N ARG A 253 -1.97 -18.96 -19.85
CA ARG A 253 -3.28 -19.31 -19.27
C ARG A 253 -4.26 -18.15 -19.34
N PHE A 254 -3.83 -16.96 -18.93
CA PHE A 254 -4.71 -15.78 -18.96
C PHE A 254 -5.05 -15.33 -20.39
N LEU A 255 -4.13 -15.47 -21.35
CA LEU A 255 -4.37 -15.13 -22.75
C LEU A 255 -5.30 -16.12 -23.49
N ASP A 256 -5.38 -17.37 -23.03
CA ASP A 256 -6.32 -18.35 -23.58
C ASP A 256 -7.69 -18.25 -22.89
N GLU A 257 -7.77 -17.90 -21.60
CA GLU A 257 -9.03 -17.60 -20.91
C GLU A 257 -9.77 -16.40 -21.54
N GLU A 258 -9.06 -15.37 -22.03
CA GLU A 258 -9.68 -14.25 -22.77
C GLU A 258 -10.27 -14.64 -24.14
N LYS A 259 -9.87 -15.78 -24.72
CA LYS A 259 -10.41 -16.25 -26.01
C LYS A 259 -11.70 -17.06 -25.85
N ASP A 260 -11.89 -17.68 -24.70
CA ASP A 260 -13.06 -18.52 -24.41
C ASP A 260 -14.27 -17.71 -23.87
N GLU A 261 -14.11 -16.40 -23.64
CA GLU A 261 -15.20 -15.47 -23.27
C GLU A 261 -15.80 -14.68 -24.45
N ARG A 262 -15.56 -15.08 -25.71
CA ARG A 262 -16.16 -14.45 -26.91
C ARG A 262 -17.33 -15.21 -27.52
#